data_AF-A0A2G6QT24-F1
#
_entry.id   AF-A0A2G6QT24-F1
#
_cell.length_a   1.000
_cell.length_b   1.000
_cell.length_c   1.000
_cell.angle_alpha   90.00
_cell.angle_beta   90.00
_cell.angle_gamma   90.00
#
_symmetry.space_group_name_H-M   'P 1'
#
loop_
_entity.id
_entity.type
_entity.pdbx_description
1 polymer ?
#
loop_
_entity_poly.entity_id
_entity_poly.type
_entity_poly.pdbx_seq_one_letter_code
_entity_poly.pdbx_strand_id
1 'polypeptide(L)' 'MGKKRLLAQVFAAILLYVGISLILEKEYSNEIILREVLEGMVFGLMYGVFIWLREKLKKKKE' A
#
# COMPACT_ATOMS: atom_id res chain seq x y z
N MET A 1 12.42 9.73 -7.92
CA MET A 1 11.53 9.88 -6.75
C MET A 1 12.33 9.92 -5.46
N GLY A 2 12.04 10.82 -4.53
CA GLY A 2 12.68 10.85 -3.21
C GLY A 2 12.15 9.75 -2.29
N LYS A 3 13.00 9.17 -1.44
CA LYS A 3 12.64 8.08 -0.49
C LYS A 3 11.40 8.42 0.35
N LYS A 4 11.30 9.66 0.82
CA LYS A 4 10.15 10.18 1.58
C LYS A 4 8.82 10.12 0.81
N ARG A 5 8.86 10.41 -0.50
CA ARG A 5 7.66 10.41 -1.35
C ARG A 5 7.20 8.99 -1.66
N LEU A 6 8.14 8.05 -1.84
CA LEU A 6 7.81 6.63 -1.99
C LEU A 6 7.15 6.08 -0.72
N LEU A 7 7.73 6.36 0.44
CA LEU A 7 7.17 5.95 1.73
C LEU A 7 5.77 6.52 1.96
N ALA A 8 5.55 7.81 1.65
CA ALA A 8 4.23 8.43 1.75
C ALA A 8 3.20 7.75 0.83
N GLN A 9 3.58 7.35 -0.38
CA GLN A 9 2.69 6.64 -1.31
C GLN A 9 2.36 5.22 -0.86
N VAL A 10 3.36 4.49 -0.35
CA VAL A 10 3.15 3.16 0.23
C VAL A 10 2.23 3.26 1.44
N PHE A 11 2.50 4.19 2.36
CA PHE A 11 1.68 4.37 3.55
C PHE A 11 0.25 4.78 3.21
N ALA A 12 0.06 5.70 2.26
CA ALA A 12 -1.26 6.06 1.76
C ALA A 12 -2.00 4.86 1.13
N ALA A 13 -1.30 4.02 0.37
CA ALA A 13 -1.90 2.81 -0.22
C ALA A 13 -2.36 1.81 0.85
N ILE A 14 -1.56 1.60 1.90
CA ILE A 14 -1.93 0.75 3.04
C ILE A 14 -3.17 1.31 3.74
N LEU A 15 -3.18 2.60 4.07
CA LEU A 15 -4.30 3.24 4.76
C LEU A 15 -5.59 3.19 3.94
N LEU A 16 -5.50 3.46 2.63
CA LEU A 16 -6.66 3.39 1.74
C LEU A 16 -7.19 1.98 1.63
N TYR A 17 -6.32 0.99 1.48
CA TYR A 17 -6.73 -0.42 1.43
C TYR A 17 -7.45 -0.82 2.71
N VAL A 18 -6.81 -0.65 3.86
CA VAL A 18 -7.36 -1.06 5.16
C VAL A 18 -8.66 -0.31 5.46
N GLY A 19 -8.70 1.01 5.23
CA GLY A 19 -9.90 1.81 5.45
C GLY A 19 -11.08 1.37 4.59
N ILE A 20 -10.85 1.09 3.30
CA ILE A 20 -11.91 0.64 2.39
C ILE A 20 -12.36 -0.78 2.76
N SER A 21 -11.42 -1.70 3.02
CA SER A 21 -11.74 -3.06 3.46
C SER A 21 -12.59 -3.07 4.72
N LEU A 22 -12.21 -2.29 5.74
CA LEU A 22 -12.97 -2.22 6.99
C LEU A 22 -14.38 -1.63 6.81
N ILE A 23 -14.56 -0.69 5.88
CA ILE A 23 -15.89 -0.17 5.53
C ILE A 23 -16.73 -1.23 4.79
N LEU A 24 -16.11 -2.03 3.93
CA LEU A 24 -16.77 -3.08 3.16
C LEU A 24 -17.19 -4.26 4.03
N GLU A 25 -16.32 -4.71 4.93
CA GLU A 25 -16.57 -5.87 5.78
C GLU A 25 -17.71 -5.60 6.77
N LYS A 26 -17.89 -4.33 7.20
CA LYS A 26 -18.88 -3.87 8.20
C LYS A 26 -18.79 -4.56 9.57
N GLU A 27 -17.86 -5.49 9.75
CA GLU A 27 -17.55 -6.18 11.00
C GLU A 27 -16.15 -5.77 11.47
N TYR A 28 -16.08 -5.21 12.67
CA TYR A 28 -14.84 -4.66 13.25
C TYR A 28 -14.27 -5.58 14.33
N SER A 29 -14.26 -6.89 14.09
CA SER A 29 -13.61 -7.82 15.02
C SER A 29 -12.08 -7.63 14.98
N ASN A 30 -11.40 -7.85 16.11
CA ASN A 30 -9.95 -7.74 16.18
C ASN A 30 -9.25 -8.67 15.17
N GLU A 31 -9.83 -9.83 14.89
CA GLU A 31 -9.31 -10.81 13.93
C GLU A 31 -9.40 -10.28 12.50
N ILE A 32 -10.54 -9.69 12.13
CA ILE A 32 -10.74 -9.07 10.82
C ILE A 32 -9.78 -7.89 10.65
N ILE A 33 -9.73 -6.98 11.63
CA ILE A 33 -8.84 -5.80 11.56
C ILE A 33 -7.39 -6.24 11.37
N LEU A 34 -6.93 -7.24 12.12
CA LEU A 34 -5.57 -7.73 12.02
C LEU A 34 -5.29 -8.36 10.66
N ARG A 35 -6.25 -9.13 10.10
CA ARG A 35 -6.16 -9.70 8.75
C ARG A 35 -6.09 -8.60 7.69
N GLU A 36 -7.00 -7.64 7.70
CA GLU A 36 -7.05 -6.55 6.72
C GLU A 36 -5.79 -5.67 6.77
N VAL A 37 -5.25 -5.41 7.96
CA VAL A 37 -3.98 -4.70 8.13
C VAL A 37 -2.82 -5.49 7.52
N LEU A 38 -2.78 -6.81 7.73
CA LEU A 38 -1.71 -7.67 7.20
C LEU A 38 -1.77 -7.75 5.67
N GLU A 39 -2.97 -7.91 5.11
CA GLU A 39 -3.20 -7.85 3.67
C GLU A 39 -2.86 -6.46 3.10
N GLY A 40 -3.25 -5.39 3.78
CA GLY A 40 -2.92 -4.01 3.43
C GLY A 40 -1.42 -3.74 3.41
N MET A 41 -0.67 -4.28 4.37
CA MET A 41 0.79 -4.19 4.37
C MET A 41 1.41 -4.90 3.16
N VAL A 42 0.96 -6.12 2.85
CA VAL A 42 1.43 -6.88 1.68
C VAL A 42 1.13 -6.10 0.39
N PHE A 43 -0.09 -5.59 0.25
CA PHE A 43 -0.50 -4.74 -0.87
C PHE A 43 0.37 -3.49 -1.00
N GLY A 44 0.58 -2.77 0.10
CA GLY A 44 1.41 -1.56 0.14
C GLY A 44 2.86 -1.82 -0.26
N LEU A 45 3.45 -2.92 0.21
CA LEU A 45 4.80 -3.34 -0.17
C LEU A 45 4.88 -3.66 -1.67
N MET A 46 3.94 -4.43 -2.20
CA MET A 46 3.87 -4.72 -3.64
C MET A 46 3.73 -3.45 -4.47
N TYR A 47 2.87 -2.52 -4.05
CA TYR A 47 2.68 -1.24 -4.72
C TYR A 47 3.95 -0.37 -4.68
N GLY A 48 4.65 -0.38 -3.55
CA GLY A 48 5.95 0.30 -3.39
C GLY A 48 7.01 -0.25 -4.34
N VAL A 49 7.13 -1.58 -4.46
CA VAL A 49 8.03 -2.24 -5.40
C VAL A 49 7.66 -1.89 -6.84
N PHE A 50 6.37 -1.90 -7.18
CA PHE A 50 5.89 -1.52 -8.50
C PHE A 50 6.27 -0.08 -8.88
N ILE A 51 6.03 0.89 -7.99
CA ILE A 51 6.41 2.28 -8.24
C ILE A 51 7.93 2.42 -8.41
N TRP A 52 8.69 1.74 -7.56
CA TRP A 52 10.15 1.78 -7.62
C TRP A 52 10.67 1.22 -8.95
N LEU A 53 10.13 0.09 -9.42
CA LEU A 53 10.47 -0.48 -10.73
C LEU A 53 10.06 0.45 -11.87
N ARG A 54 8.84 1.01 -11.83
CA ARG A 54 8.34 1.95 -12.84
C ARG A 54 9.24 3.19 -12.96
N GLU A 55 9.66 3.75 -11.84
CA GLU A 55 10.56 4.91 -11.81
C GLU A 55 11.94 4.54 -12.38
N LYS A 56 12.47 3.36 -12.03
CA LYS A 56 13.75 2.86 -12.56
C LYS A 56 13.69 2.63 -14.08
N LEU A 57 12.56 2.14 -14.59
CA LEU A 57 12.34 1.93 -16.02
C LEU A 57 12.14 3.25 -16.79
N LYS A 58 11.47 4.25 -16.19
CA LYS A 58 11.35 5.60 -16.78
C LYS A 58 12.73 6.25 -16.96
N LYS A 59 13.58 6.18 -15.94
CA LYS A 59 14.96 6.71 -15.98
C LYS A 59 15.89 6.02 -16.99
N LYS A 60 15.51 4.87 -17.55
CA LYS A 60 16.26 4.19 -18.61
C LYS A 60 15.85 4.64 -20.02
N LYS A 61 14.74 5.36 -20.15
CA LYS A 61 14.19 5.82 -21.44
C LYS A 61 14.50 7.29 -21.73
N GLU A 62 14.96 8.05 -20.74
CA GLU A 62 15.69 9.32 -20.91
C GLU A 62 17.19 9.03 -20.93
#